data_AF-A0A958VAP9-F1
#
_entry.id   AF-A0A958VAP9-F1
#
_cell.length_a   1.000
_cell.length_b   1.000
_cell.length_c   1.000
_cell.angle_alpha   90.00
_cell.angle_beta   90.00
_cell.angle_gamma   90.00
#
_symmetry.space_group_name_H-M   'P 1'
#
loop_
_entity.id
_entity.type
_entity.pdbx_description
1 polymer ?
#
loop_
_entity_poly.entity_id
_entity_poly.type
_entity_poly.pdbx_seq_one_letter_code
_entity_poly.pdbx_strand_id
1 'polypeptide(L)' 'MKFDIKHAEEFSRGEALLRTFFGIIYIGIPHMIPLMFIGIGVMFAQFIAMLSVLFTGKYP' A
#
# COMPACT_ATOMS: atom_id res chain seq x y z
N MET A 1 -2.66 3.70 36.40
CA MET A 1 -3.58 3.45 35.25
C MET A 1 -3.51 1.96 34.94
N LYS A 2 -4.61 1.19 35.08
CA LYS A 2 -4.64 -0.22 34.69
C LYS A 2 -5.19 -0.29 33.27
N PHE A 3 -4.37 -0.74 32.32
CA PHE A 3 -4.80 -0.97 30.94
C PHE A 3 -5.41 -2.37 30.86
N ASP A 4 -6.71 -2.43 30.60
CA ASP A 4 -7.42 -3.68 30.29
C ASP A 4 -7.35 -3.89 28.78
N ILE A 5 -6.53 -4.85 28.35
CA ILE A 5 -6.36 -5.20 26.94
C ILE A 5 -7.03 -6.55 26.74
N LYS A 6 -8.10 -6.58 25.95
CA LYS A 6 -8.71 -7.84 25.51
C LYS A 6 -7.78 -8.52 24.51
N HIS A 7 -7.13 -9.58 24.96
CA HIS A 7 -6.37 -10.47 24.08
C HIS A 7 -7.33 -11.39 23.31
N ALA A 8 -7.02 -11.65 22.04
CA ALA A 8 -7.74 -12.67 21.29
C ALA A 8 -7.51 -14.04 21.97
N GLU A 9 -8.59 -14.77 22.24
CA GLU A 9 -8.55 -15.97 23.08
C GLU A 9 -7.71 -17.11 22.47
N GLU A 10 -7.72 -17.31 21.15
CA GLU A 10 -6.92 -18.33 20.50
C GLU A 10 -6.48 -17.92 19.08
N PHE A 11 -5.21 -18.10 18.76
CA PHE A 11 -4.69 -18.03 17.40
C PHE A 11 -4.37 -19.43 16.91
N SER A 12 -5.02 -19.86 15.83
CA SER A 12 -4.73 -21.14 15.20
C SER A 12 -3.32 -21.13 14.59
N ARG A 13 -2.49 -22.13 14.93
CA ARG A 13 -1.12 -22.26 14.40
C ARG A 13 -1.10 -22.40 12.87
N GLY A 14 -2.13 -23.00 12.28
CA GLY A 14 -2.27 -23.13 10.83
C GLY A 14 -2.59 -21.78 10.17
N GLU A 15 -3.41 -20.96 10.83
CA GLU A 15 -3.70 -19.59 10.37
C GLU A 15 -2.46 -18.70 10.43
N ALA A 16 -1.60 -18.89 11.45
CA ALA A 16 -0.31 -18.20 11.53
C ALA A 16 0.58 -18.52 10.32
N LEU A 17 0.74 -19.81 9.97
CA LEU A 17 1.51 -20.21 8.78
C LEU A 17 0.90 -19.65 7.49
N LEU A 18 -0.42 -19.72 7.34
CA LEU A 18 -1.12 -19.18 6.16
C LEU A 18 -0.88 -17.67 6.02
N ARG A 19 -0.97 -16.91 7.11
CA ARG A 19 -0.68 -15.47 7.11
C ARG A 19 0.78 -15.16 6.87
N THR A 20 1.72 -15.95 7.38
CA THR A 20 3.15 -15.72 7.13
C THR A 20 3.52 -15.94 5.67
N PHE A 21 3.04 -17.02 5.05
CA PHE A 21 3.42 -17.35 3.67
C PHE A 21 2.54 -16.67 2.61
N PHE A 22 1.23 -16.56 2.85
CA PHE A 22 0.26 -16.00 1.89
C PHE A 22 -0.24 -14.61 2.28
N GLY A 23 0.19 -14.05 3.41
CA GLY A 23 -0.23 -12.71 3.87
C GLY A 23 0.08 -11.61 2.87
N ILE A 24 1.20 -11.72 2.14
CA ILE A 24 1.56 -10.78 1.06
C ILE A 24 0.49 -10.78 -0.04
N ILE A 25 -0.09 -11.94 -0.36
CA ILE A 25 -1.14 -12.06 -1.38
C ILE A 25 -2.46 -11.52 -0.82
N TYR A 26 -2.82 -11.93 0.40
CA TYR A 26 -4.05 -11.51 1.07
C TYR A 26 -4.12 -9.99 1.29
N ILE A 27 -2.99 -9.36 1.63
CA ILE A 27 -2.91 -7.91 1.85
C ILE A 27 -2.61 -7.21 0.53
N GLY A 28 -1.69 -7.73 -0.28
CA GLY A 28 -1.23 -7.09 -1.51
C GLY A 28 -2.33 -6.92 -2.56
N ILE A 29 -3.14 -7.96 -2.81
CA ILE A 29 -4.20 -7.91 -3.84
C ILE A 29 -5.18 -6.74 -3.59
N PRO A 30 -5.76 -6.57 -2.38
CA PRO A 30 -6.59 -5.41 -2.07
C PRO A 30 -5.90 -4.06 -2.28
N HIS A 31 -4.58 -3.98 -2.06
CA HIS A 31 -3.82 -2.73 -2.23
C HIS A 31 -3.49 -2.42 -3.69
N MET A 32 -3.39 -3.43 -4.56
CA MET A 32 -3.10 -3.21 -5.98
C MET A 32 -4.19 -2.40 -6.68
N ILE A 33 -5.45 -2.54 -6.26
CA ILE A 33 -6.59 -1.80 -6.84
C ILE A 33 -6.45 -0.28 -6.65
N PRO A 34 -6.34 0.26 -5.42
CA PRO A 34 -6.14 1.70 -5.22
C PRO A 34 -4.80 2.18 -5.80
N LEU A 35 -3.73 1.38 -5.68
CA LEU A 35 -2.43 1.74 -6.24
C LEU A 35 -2.45 1.86 -7.78
N MET A 36 -3.27 1.06 -8.47
CA MET A 36 -3.45 1.19 -9.92
C MET A 36 -4.05 2.56 -10.30
N PHE A 37 -5.08 3.02 -9.58
CA PHE A 37 -5.67 4.34 -9.82
C PHE A 37 -4.69 5.48 -9.52
N ILE A 38 -3.96 5.37 -8.41
CA ILE A 38 -2.91 6.33 -8.07
C ILE A 38 -1.82 6.33 -9.15
N GLY A 39 -1.42 5.16 -9.63
CA GLY A 39 -0.42 5.00 -10.69
C GLY A 39 -0.82 5.71 -11.98
N ILE A 40 -2.10 5.62 -12.38
CA ILE A 40 -2.61 6.37 -13.52
C ILE A 40 -2.46 7.89 -13.30
N GLY A 41 -2.82 8.39 -12.11
CA GLY A 41 -2.63 9.80 -11.76
C GLY A 41 -1.15 10.22 -11.79
N VAL A 42 -0.26 9.37 -11.29
CA VAL A 42 1.19 9.59 -11.30
C VAL A 42 1.71 9.67 -12.74
N MET A 43 1.20 8.86 -13.68
CA MET A 43 1.62 8.96 -15.09
C MET A 43 1.36 10.34 -15.68
N PHE A 44 0.18 10.92 -15.41
CA PHE A 44 -0.13 12.28 -15.85
C PHE A 44 0.73 13.33 -15.13
N ALA A 45 0.93 13.19 -13.83
CA ALA A 45 1.80 14.07 -13.06
C ALA A 45 3.25 14.05 -13.57
N GLN A 46 3.78 12.87 -13.91
CA GLN A 46 5.11 12.71 -14.51
C GLN A 46 5.19 13.35 -15.90
N PHE A 47 4.15 13.20 -16.72
CA PHE A 47 4.09 13.84 -18.02
C PHE A 47 4.11 15.38 -17.91
N ILE A 48 3.33 15.93 -16.99
CA ILE A 48 3.34 17.38 -16.71
C ILE A 48 4.69 17.82 -16.14
N ALA A 49 5.27 17.04 -15.23
CA ALA A 49 6.59 17.32 -14.66
C ALA A 49 7.68 17.35 -15.73
N MET A 50 7.64 16.43 -16.70
CA MET A 50 8.55 16.43 -17.85
C MET A 50 8.44 17.74 -18.64
N LEU A 51 7.21 18.18 -18.97
CA LEU A 51 6.99 19.44 -19.68
C LEU A 51 7.47 20.65 -18.85
N SER A 52 7.13 20.68 -17.56
CA SER A 52 7.55 21.74 -16.65
C SER A 52 9.08 21.85 -16.59
N VAL A 53 9.80 20.74 -16.45
CA VAL A 53 11.26 20.73 -16.39
C VAL A 53 11.87 21.19 -17.72
N LEU A 54 11.32 20.76 -18.86
CA LEU A 54 11.82 21.16 -20.17
C LEU A 54 11.73 22.67 -20.41
N PHE A 55 10.60 23.28 -20.03
CA PHE A 55 10.34 24.69 -20.31
C PHE A 55 10.78 25.65 -19.20
N THR A 56 10.76 25.21 -17.94
CA THR A 56 11.04 26.08 -16.78
C THR A 56 12.30 25.69 -16.02
N GLY A 57 12.86 24.50 -16.27
CA GLY A 57 13.97 23.94 -15.49
C GLY A 57 13.59 23.61 -14.05
N LYS A 58 12.31 23.70 -13.68
CA LYS A 58 11.82 23.45 -12.32
C LYS A 58 10.92 22.22 -12.29
N TYR A 59 11.18 21.35 -11.31
CA TYR A 59 10.32 20.22 -11.00
C TYR A 59 9.09 20.72 -10.22
N PRO A 60 7.87 20.40 -10.67
CA PRO A 60 6.65 20.79 -9.97
C PRO A 60 6.38 19.96 -8.71
#